data_AF-A0A1B8S091-F1
#
_entry.id   AF-A0A1B8S091-F1
#
_cell.length_a   1.000
_cell.length_b   1.000
_cell.length_c   1.000
_cell.angle_alpha   90.00
_cell.angle_beta   90.00
_cell.angle_gamma   90.00
#
_symmetry.space_group_name_H-M   'P 1'
#
loop_
_entity.id
_entity.type
_entity.pdbx_description
1 polymer ?
#
loop_
_entity_poly.entity_id
_entity_poly.type
_entity_poly.pdbx_seq_one_letter_code
_entity_poly.pdbx_strand_id
1 'polypeptide(L)'
;MGSTFKKTFLVGLVGCLAWFWYVVLFPANETVDAAGAWAVAFTVIGLAGWLFEKAQTSGQTSKAAEGASTDTGEVAASIKALANLDLGKIKRKHWVAAAVLVLAGASGWSYMRSAKEADENLAYATGLARTKCASWMNIEFNGRNTQRPAKATGSWQKNGHIVVEVVWPENSYSKSLNSRLCVYDPSTGQMSSPGAFGRGRWERF
;
A
#
# COMPACT_ATOMS: atom_id res chain seq x y z
N MET A 1 4.96 -34.45 -15.92
CA MET A 1 4.38 -33.17 -15.42
C MET A 1 5.42 -32.07 -15.22
N GLY A 2 6.70 -32.36 -14.92
CA GLY A 2 7.72 -31.32 -14.72
C GLY A 2 8.07 -30.34 -15.87
N SER A 3 7.52 -30.47 -17.10
CA SER A 3 7.81 -29.49 -18.18
C SER A 3 6.91 -28.26 -18.12
N THR A 4 5.68 -28.38 -17.61
CA THR A 4 4.75 -27.26 -17.47
C THR A 4 5.16 -26.33 -16.33
N PHE A 5 5.62 -26.87 -15.19
CA PHE A 5 6.08 -26.07 -14.04
C PHE A 5 7.33 -25.22 -14.35
N LYS A 6 8.28 -25.76 -15.11
CA LYS A 6 9.45 -24.97 -15.55
C LYS A 6 9.05 -23.79 -16.42
N LYS A 7 8.03 -23.95 -17.26
CA LYS A 7 7.52 -22.88 -18.12
C LYS A 7 6.82 -21.79 -17.31
N THR A 8 5.97 -22.14 -16.34
CA THR A 8 5.32 -21.14 -15.46
C THR A 8 6.34 -20.40 -14.59
N PHE A 9 7.37 -21.06 -14.08
CA PHE A 9 8.43 -20.40 -13.33
C PHE A 9 9.23 -19.41 -14.19
N LEU A 10 9.62 -19.80 -15.41
CA LEU A 10 10.33 -18.92 -16.34
C LEU A 10 9.48 -17.71 -16.75
N VAL A 11 8.19 -17.91 -17.02
CA VAL A 11 7.26 -16.82 -17.34
C VAL A 11 7.13 -15.84 -16.16
N GLY A 12 7.00 -16.36 -14.93
CA GLY A 12 6.98 -15.52 -13.74
C GLY A 12 8.28 -14.73 -13.54
N LEU A 13 9.44 -15.36 -13.76
CA LEU A 13 10.75 -14.72 -13.59
C LEU A 13 11.01 -13.62 -14.64
N VAL A 14 10.62 -13.87 -15.90
CA VAL A 14 10.66 -12.84 -16.96
C VAL A 14 9.69 -11.70 -16.63
N GLY A 15 8.50 -12.01 -16.09
CA GLY A 15 7.55 -11.01 -15.62
C GLY A 15 8.11 -10.14 -14.50
N CYS A 16 8.78 -10.73 -13.50
CA CYS A 16 9.43 -9.98 -12.42
C CYS A 16 10.57 -9.08 -12.93
N LEU A 17 11.40 -9.56 -13.86
CA LEU A 17 12.46 -8.75 -14.46
C LEU A 17 11.91 -7.60 -15.29
N ALA A 18 10.87 -7.84 -16.09
CA ALA A 18 10.19 -6.80 -16.87
C ALA A 18 9.54 -5.75 -15.97
N TRP A 19 8.87 -6.19 -14.89
CA TRP A 19 8.27 -5.30 -13.90
C TRP A 19 9.33 -4.45 -13.16
N PHE A 20 10.44 -5.07 -12.74
CA PHE A 20 11.55 -4.36 -12.10
C PHE A 20 12.11 -3.25 -13.00
N TRP A 21 12.35 -3.55 -14.28
CA TRP A 21 12.78 -2.53 -15.24
C TRP A 21 11.72 -1.45 -15.48
N TYR A 22 10.44 -1.80 -15.48
CA TYR A 22 9.35 -0.84 -15.65
C TYR A 22 9.26 0.15 -14.47
N VAL A 23 9.37 -0.33 -13.22
CA VAL A 23 9.39 0.50 -12.01
C VAL A 23 10.61 1.44 -11.97
N VAL A 24 11.76 0.99 -12.48
CA VAL A 24 12.97 1.83 -12.57
C VAL A 24 12.82 2.93 -13.61
N LEU A 25 12.10 2.68 -14.71
CA LEU A 25 11.97 3.62 -15.83
C LEU A 25 10.77 4.58 -15.71
N PHE A 26 9.73 4.21 -14.97
CA PHE A 26 8.51 5.01 -14.83
C PHE A 26 8.11 5.20 -13.36
N PRO A 27 7.88 6.43 -12.88
CA PRO A 27 7.43 6.68 -11.51
C PRO A 27 6.08 6.01 -11.25
N ALA A 28 6.00 5.30 -10.12
CA ALA A 28 4.93 4.37 -9.78
C ALA A 28 3.53 5.02 -9.79
N ASN A 29 2.60 4.37 -10.49
CA ASN A 29 1.16 4.61 -10.40
C ASN A 29 0.54 3.39 -9.69
N GLU A 30 -0.54 3.56 -8.92
CA GLU A 30 -1.14 2.50 -8.07
C GLU A 30 -1.44 1.18 -8.82
N THR A 31 -1.69 1.23 -10.13
CA THR A 31 -1.92 0.06 -10.99
C THR A 31 -0.67 -0.79 -11.22
N VAL A 32 0.51 -0.18 -11.15
CA VAL A 32 1.82 -0.83 -11.36
C VAL A 32 2.21 -1.69 -10.16
N ASP A 33 1.86 -1.24 -8.95
CA ASP A 33 2.14 -1.97 -7.71
C ASP A 33 1.28 -3.23 -7.60
N ALA A 34 0.01 -3.17 -8.02
CA ALA A 34 -0.86 -4.33 -8.08
C ALA A 34 -0.29 -5.41 -9.03
N ALA A 35 0.16 -5.02 -10.22
CA ALA A 35 0.77 -5.94 -11.19
C ALA A 35 2.05 -6.61 -10.65
N GLY A 36 2.86 -5.87 -9.88
CA GLY A 36 4.04 -6.39 -9.20
C GLY A 36 3.72 -7.46 -8.17
N ALA A 37 2.70 -7.22 -7.35
CA ALA A 37 2.25 -8.17 -6.33
C ALA A 37 1.79 -9.51 -6.95
N TRP A 38 1.06 -9.48 -8.07
CA TRP A 38 0.66 -10.69 -8.79
C TRP A 38 1.86 -11.46 -9.35
N ALA A 39 2.85 -10.77 -9.93
CA ALA A 39 4.05 -11.40 -10.46
C ALA A 39 4.84 -12.14 -9.36
N VAL A 40 5.00 -11.50 -8.18
CA VAL A 40 5.62 -12.14 -7.02
C VAL A 40 4.80 -13.35 -6.55
N ALA A 41 3.47 -13.25 -6.46
CA ALA A 41 2.62 -14.36 -6.08
C ALA A 41 2.77 -15.58 -7.01
N PHE A 42 2.80 -15.38 -8.34
CA PHE A 42 2.99 -16.47 -9.29
C PHE A 42 4.37 -17.13 -9.19
N THR A 43 5.43 -16.35 -8.93
CA THR A 43 6.78 -16.94 -8.71
C THR A 43 6.85 -17.77 -7.44
N VAL A 44 6.20 -17.34 -6.35
CA VAL A 44 6.15 -18.11 -5.09
C VAL A 44 5.35 -19.40 -5.28
N ILE A 45 4.18 -19.36 -5.94
CA ILE A 45 3.36 -20.54 -6.23
C ILE A 45 4.12 -21.54 -7.12
N GLY A 46 4.79 -21.04 -8.16
CA GLY A 46 5.60 -21.88 -9.05
C GLY A 46 6.77 -22.56 -8.32
N LEU A 47 7.45 -21.84 -7.42
CA LEU A 47 8.53 -22.38 -6.61
C LEU A 47 8.03 -23.42 -5.59
N ALA A 48 6.90 -23.13 -4.93
CA ALA A 48 6.28 -24.04 -3.97
C ALA A 48 5.85 -25.36 -4.64
N GLY A 49 5.22 -25.29 -5.81
CA GLY A 49 4.86 -26.47 -6.60
C GLY A 49 6.06 -27.32 -7.01
N TRP A 50 7.16 -26.68 -7.42
CA TRP A 50 8.41 -27.38 -7.77
C TRP A 50 9.06 -28.09 -6.56
N LEU A 51 9.04 -27.44 -5.39
CA LEU A 51 9.55 -28.05 -4.14
C LEU A 51 8.68 -29.24 -3.71
N PHE A 52 7.35 -29.13 -3.87
CA PHE A 52 6.42 -30.21 -3.55
C PHE A 52 6.59 -31.42 -4.47
N GLU A 53 6.77 -31.21 -5.78
CA GLU A 53 7.05 -32.29 -6.75
C GLU A 53 8.36 -33.01 -6.39
N LYS A 54 9.41 -32.26 -6.00
CA LYS A 54 10.66 -32.87 -5.52
C LYS A 54 10.49 -33.67 -4.23
N ALA A 55 9.72 -33.16 -3.26
CA ALA A 55 9.46 -33.87 -2.01
C ALA A 55 8.77 -35.22 -2.25
N GLN A 56 7.79 -35.27 -3.16
CA GLN A 56 7.09 -36.52 -3.50
C GLN A 56 8.01 -37.54 -4.19
N THR A 57 8.87 -37.11 -5.11
CA THR A 57 9.84 -38.02 -5.75
C THR A 57 10.85 -38.60 -4.76
N SER A 58 11.20 -37.87 -3.69
CA SER A 58 12.09 -38.38 -2.64
C SER A 58 11.41 -39.38 -1.69
N GLY A 59 10.10 -39.25 -1.49
CA GLY A 59 9.31 -40.15 -0.64
C GLY A 59 8.96 -41.49 -1.31
N GLN A 60 8.94 -41.57 -2.65
CA GLN A 60 8.70 -42.82 -3.36
C GLN A 60 9.90 -43.77 -3.36
N THR A 61 11.13 -43.28 -3.17
CA THR A 61 12.31 -44.15 -2.96
C THR A 61 12.37 -44.78 -1.57
N SER A 62 11.61 -44.28 -0.59
CA SER A 62 11.56 -44.84 0.77
C SER A 62 10.33 -45.71 1.04
N LYS A 63 9.30 -45.67 0.18
CA LYS A 63 8.05 -46.45 0.34
C LYS A 63 7.96 -47.70 -0.54
N ALA A 64 9.08 -48.20 -1.03
CA ALA A 64 9.22 -49.62 -1.35
C ALA A 64 9.43 -50.48 -0.08
N ALA A 65 9.51 -49.87 1.10
CA ALA A 65 9.41 -50.52 2.40
C ALA A 65 8.21 -49.96 3.17
N GLU A 66 7.35 -50.88 3.59
CA GLU A 66 6.27 -50.75 4.57
C GLU A 66 5.01 -49.93 4.19
N GLY A 67 3.90 -50.67 4.18
CA GLY A 67 2.56 -50.19 3.87
C GLY A 67 1.75 -49.69 5.06
N ALA A 68 0.51 -49.34 4.71
CA ALA A 68 -0.70 -49.23 5.52
C ALA A 68 -0.71 -48.27 6.74
N SER A 69 -1.49 -47.20 6.65
CA SER A 69 -2.85 -47.14 7.23
C SER A 69 -3.35 -45.69 7.33
N THR A 70 -4.64 -45.58 7.62
CA THR A 70 -5.60 -44.51 7.31
C THR A 70 -5.81 -43.46 8.40
N ASP A 71 -6.29 -42.30 7.93
CA ASP A 71 -7.28 -41.38 8.51
C ASP A 71 -7.02 -40.47 9.73
N THR A 72 -7.54 -39.25 9.57
CA THR A 72 -7.82 -38.18 10.56
C THR A 72 -6.62 -37.55 11.27
N GLY A 73 -5.94 -36.63 10.56
CA GLY A 73 -4.88 -35.83 11.20
C GLY A 73 -4.34 -34.67 10.39
N GLU A 74 -5.10 -34.06 9.47
CA GLU A 74 -4.55 -33.18 8.43
C GLU A 74 -3.79 -31.93 8.95
N VAL A 75 -4.22 -31.32 10.07
CA VAL A 75 -3.53 -30.15 10.63
C VAL A 75 -2.34 -30.54 11.50
N ALA A 76 -2.47 -31.58 12.33
CA ALA A 76 -1.38 -32.08 13.16
C ALA A 76 -0.27 -32.77 12.32
N ALA A 77 -0.66 -33.42 11.22
CA ALA A 77 0.25 -34.01 10.24
C ALA A 77 0.97 -32.93 9.42
N SER A 78 0.33 -31.80 9.11
CA SER A 78 0.99 -30.66 8.45
C SER A 78 2.06 -30.02 9.34
N ILE A 79 1.80 -29.87 10.65
CA ILE A 79 2.77 -29.33 11.61
C ILE A 79 3.89 -30.35 11.90
N LYS A 80 3.57 -31.65 12.03
CA LYS A 80 4.60 -32.71 12.15
C LYS A 80 5.42 -32.89 10.87
N ALA A 81 4.83 -32.70 9.69
CA ALA A 81 5.54 -32.73 8.42
C ALA A 81 6.48 -31.54 8.25
N LEU A 82 6.10 -30.36 8.76
CA LEU A 82 7.01 -29.22 8.89
C LEU A 82 8.13 -29.46 9.91
N ALA A 83 7.83 -30.14 11.03
CA ALA A 83 8.82 -30.44 12.08
C ALA A 83 9.81 -31.56 11.69
N ASN A 84 9.42 -32.49 10.81
CA ASN A 84 10.25 -33.57 10.29
C ASN A 84 10.86 -33.29 8.91
N LEU A 85 10.84 -32.04 8.45
CA LEU A 85 11.74 -31.63 7.37
C LEU A 85 13.17 -31.82 7.88
N ASP A 86 13.83 -32.88 7.42
CA ASP A 86 15.22 -33.16 7.72
C ASP A 86 16.11 -32.06 7.10
N LEU A 87 16.31 -31.01 7.90
CA LEU A 87 17.07 -29.80 7.57
C LEU A 87 18.53 -30.12 7.20
N GLY A 88 19.01 -31.33 7.53
CA GLY A 88 20.36 -31.82 7.24
C GLY A 88 20.65 -32.09 5.76
N LYS A 89 19.64 -32.37 4.93
CA LYS A 89 19.84 -32.66 3.47
C LYS A 89 19.66 -31.46 2.56
N ILE A 90 19.26 -30.31 3.10
CA ILE A 90 19.06 -29.09 2.32
C ILE A 90 20.43 -28.46 2.04
N LYS A 91 20.95 -28.64 0.81
CA LYS A 91 22.21 -28.02 0.36
C LYS A 91 22.15 -26.51 0.62
N ARG A 92 23.25 -25.92 1.12
CA ARG A 92 23.42 -24.47 1.44
C ARG A 92 22.74 -23.51 0.46
N LYS A 93 22.70 -23.85 -0.83
CA LYS A 93 22.08 -23.03 -1.90
C LYS A 93 20.56 -22.83 -1.72
N HIS A 94 19.84 -23.77 -1.11
CA HIS A 94 18.38 -23.65 -0.88
C HIS A 94 18.04 -22.81 0.35
N TRP A 95 18.91 -22.82 1.36
CA TRP A 95 18.81 -21.94 2.52
C TRP A 95 18.96 -20.47 2.16
N VAL A 96 19.88 -20.15 1.24
CA VAL A 96 20.05 -18.78 0.75
C VAL A 96 18.79 -18.30 0.01
N ALA A 97 18.18 -19.14 -0.82
CA ALA A 97 16.96 -18.78 -1.55
C ALA A 97 15.75 -18.55 -0.61
N ALA A 98 15.58 -19.40 0.41
CA ALA A 98 14.53 -19.23 1.40
C ALA A 98 14.74 -17.96 2.24
N ALA A 99 15.98 -17.68 2.66
CA ALA A 99 16.31 -16.47 3.40
C ALA A 99 16.03 -15.18 2.60
N VAL A 100 16.36 -15.18 1.30
CA VAL A 100 16.08 -14.04 0.40
C VAL A 100 14.58 -13.82 0.23
N LEU A 101 13.78 -14.88 0.10
CA LEU A 101 12.31 -14.77 0.00
C LEU A 101 11.66 -14.24 1.29
N VAL A 102 12.14 -14.70 2.45
CA VAL A 102 11.65 -14.19 3.75
C VAL A 102 12.01 -12.71 3.92
N LEU A 103 13.22 -12.30 3.55
CA LEU A 103 13.64 -10.89 3.60
C LEU A 103 12.85 -10.01 2.62
N ALA A 104 12.58 -10.50 1.41
CA ALA A 104 11.74 -9.79 0.43
C ALA A 104 10.28 -9.68 0.89
N GLY A 105 9.72 -10.74 1.50
CA GLY A 105 8.38 -10.72 2.07
C GLY A 105 8.26 -9.76 3.26
N ALA A 106 9.24 -9.76 4.17
CA ALA A 106 9.26 -8.87 5.33
C ALA A 106 9.38 -7.38 4.93
N SER A 107 10.26 -7.07 3.96
CA SER A 107 10.43 -5.69 3.46
C SER A 107 9.19 -5.18 2.73
N GLY A 108 8.53 -6.01 1.92
CA GLY A 108 7.27 -5.66 1.27
C GLY A 108 6.13 -5.41 2.27
N TRP A 109 6.04 -6.24 3.33
CA TRP A 109 5.03 -6.06 4.38
C TRP A 109 5.23 -4.75 5.16
N SER A 110 6.47 -4.43 5.53
CA SER A 110 6.79 -3.16 6.21
C SER A 110 6.42 -1.95 5.35
N TYR A 111 6.70 -2.00 4.04
CA TYR A 111 6.38 -0.90 3.13
C TYR A 111 4.87 -0.67 2.98
N MET A 112 4.09 -1.74 2.78
CA MET A 112 2.63 -1.64 2.70
C MET A 112 1.99 -1.09 3.97
N ARG A 113 2.55 -1.43 5.14
CA ARG A 113 2.08 -0.90 6.41
C ARG A 113 2.34 0.60 6.54
N SER A 114 3.54 1.06 6.17
CA SER A 114 3.88 2.49 6.20
C SER A 114 3.05 3.32 5.23
N ALA A 115 2.72 2.78 4.05
CA ALA A 115 1.86 3.47 3.08
C ALA A 115 0.43 3.66 3.62
N LYS A 116 -0.18 2.61 4.17
CA LYS A 116 -1.53 2.72 4.77
C LYS A 116 -1.59 3.69 5.94
N GLU A 117 -0.59 3.64 6.82
CA GLU A 117 -0.50 4.56 7.96
C GLU A 117 -0.33 6.02 7.49
N ALA A 118 0.35 6.26 6.37
CA ALA A 118 0.44 7.60 5.79
C ALA A 118 -0.92 8.11 5.29
N ASP A 119 -1.68 7.27 4.57
CA ASP A 119 -2.99 7.65 3.99
C ASP A 119 -4.06 7.93 5.06
N GLU A 120 -4.12 7.12 6.12
CA GLU A 120 -5.09 7.35 7.21
C GLU A 120 -4.79 8.65 7.96
N ASN A 121 -3.52 8.92 8.26
CA ASN A 121 -3.09 10.17 8.88
C ASN A 121 -3.43 11.38 7.98
N LEU A 122 -3.34 11.19 6.67
CA LEU A 122 -3.63 12.20 5.68
C LEU A 122 -5.11 12.56 5.62
N ALA A 123 -5.98 11.54 5.61
CA ALA A 123 -7.42 11.73 5.62
C ALA A 123 -7.87 12.44 6.91
N TYR A 124 -7.32 12.04 8.05
CA TYR A 124 -7.58 12.69 9.34
C TYR A 124 -7.12 14.16 9.33
N ALA A 125 -5.87 14.42 8.92
CA ALA A 125 -5.32 15.77 8.85
C ALA A 125 -6.14 16.66 7.90
N THR A 126 -6.64 16.11 6.79
CA THR A 126 -7.49 16.83 5.84
C THR A 126 -8.85 17.17 6.45
N GLY A 127 -9.47 16.25 7.18
CA GLY A 127 -10.72 16.52 7.91
C GLY A 127 -10.57 17.60 8.98
N LEU A 128 -9.46 17.56 9.72
CA LEU A 128 -9.11 18.58 10.71
C LEU A 128 -8.88 19.95 10.04
N ALA A 129 -8.09 19.99 8.97
CA ALA A 129 -7.79 21.20 8.21
C ALA A 129 -9.07 21.88 7.71
N ARG A 130 -10.01 21.12 7.13
CA ARG A 130 -11.30 21.66 6.64
C ARG A 130 -12.09 22.33 7.76
N THR A 131 -12.16 21.71 8.93
CA THR A 131 -12.88 22.23 10.09
C THR A 131 -12.21 23.49 10.66
N LYS A 132 -10.88 23.45 10.83
CA LYS A 132 -10.09 24.57 11.36
C LYS A 132 -10.11 25.77 10.42
N CYS A 133 -9.89 25.55 9.13
CA CYS A 133 -9.93 26.59 8.12
C CYS A 133 -11.31 27.24 7.99
N ALA A 134 -12.39 26.45 7.97
CA ALA A 134 -13.75 27.00 7.95
C ALA A 134 -14.02 27.87 9.18
N SER A 135 -13.67 27.41 10.38
CA SER A 135 -13.82 28.16 11.62
C SER A 135 -13.01 29.45 11.63
N TRP A 136 -11.73 29.38 11.28
CA TRP A 136 -10.83 30.52 11.24
C TRP A 136 -11.29 31.57 10.21
N MET A 137 -11.65 31.15 9.01
CA MET A 137 -12.21 32.04 7.99
C MET A 137 -13.53 32.67 8.43
N ASN A 138 -14.36 31.93 9.18
CA ASN A 138 -15.60 32.47 9.72
C ASN A 138 -15.34 33.61 10.71
N ILE A 139 -14.30 33.48 11.53
CA ILE A 139 -13.90 34.48 12.51
C ILE A 139 -13.26 35.69 11.83
N GLU A 140 -12.33 35.45 10.91
CA GLU A 140 -11.48 36.50 10.34
C GLU A 140 -12.18 37.30 9.24
N PHE A 141 -12.97 36.64 8.37
CA PHE A 141 -13.52 37.27 7.16
C PHE A 141 -15.05 37.29 7.10
N ASN A 142 -15.74 36.44 7.86
CA ASN A 142 -17.21 36.38 7.88
C ASN A 142 -17.82 36.96 9.17
N GLY A 143 -17.06 37.75 9.93
CA GLY A 143 -17.56 38.44 11.12
C GLY A 143 -18.20 37.54 12.18
N ARG A 144 -17.77 36.27 12.27
CA ARG A 144 -18.34 35.25 13.16
C ARG A 144 -19.82 34.94 12.91
N ASN A 145 -20.29 35.04 11.66
CA ASN A 145 -21.67 34.72 11.32
C ASN A 145 -22.03 33.27 11.68
N THR A 146 -23.01 33.08 12.56
CA THR A 146 -23.48 31.76 13.04
C THR A 146 -24.63 31.21 12.22
N GLN A 147 -25.42 32.06 11.56
CA GLN A 147 -26.56 31.64 10.73
C GLN A 147 -26.09 31.06 9.39
N ARG A 148 -25.04 31.65 8.82
CA ARG A 148 -24.44 31.22 7.56
C ARG A 148 -22.92 31.19 7.69
N PRO A 149 -22.39 30.20 8.43
CA PRO A 149 -20.96 30.11 8.67
C PRO A 149 -20.20 29.79 7.38
N ALA A 150 -18.92 30.13 7.36
CA ALA A 150 -18.01 29.72 6.31
C ALA A 150 -17.92 28.18 6.20
N LYS A 151 -17.78 27.65 4.98
CA LYS A 151 -17.78 26.21 4.69
C LYS A 151 -16.63 25.84 3.78
N ALA A 152 -15.99 24.71 4.05
CA ALA A 152 -14.97 24.16 3.17
C ALA A 152 -15.61 23.46 1.95
N THR A 153 -15.26 23.86 0.73
CA THR A 153 -15.78 23.27 -0.52
C THR A 153 -14.83 22.21 -1.07
N GLY A 154 -13.54 22.50 -1.14
CA GLY A 154 -12.51 21.61 -1.66
C GLY A 154 -11.28 21.56 -0.76
N SER A 155 -10.46 20.52 -0.94
CA SER A 155 -9.16 20.40 -0.28
C SER A 155 -8.19 19.59 -1.11
N TRP A 156 -6.93 19.99 -1.13
CA TRP A 156 -5.82 19.26 -1.76
C TRP A 156 -4.54 19.49 -0.98
N GLN A 157 -3.52 18.73 -1.31
CA GLN A 157 -2.21 18.87 -0.71
C GLN A 157 -1.19 19.45 -1.65
N LYS A 158 -0.30 20.26 -1.08
CA LYS A 158 0.79 20.86 -1.81
C LYS A 158 1.95 21.18 -0.88
N ASN A 159 3.15 20.69 -1.22
CA ASN A 159 4.37 20.95 -0.45
C ASN A 159 4.24 20.66 1.06
N GLY A 160 3.58 19.56 1.42
CA GLY A 160 3.33 19.20 2.83
C GLY A 160 2.27 20.03 3.55
N HIS A 161 1.61 20.95 2.86
CA HIS A 161 0.50 21.74 3.40
C HIS A 161 -0.83 21.23 2.85
N ILE A 162 -1.89 21.42 3.61
CA ILE A 162 -3.26 21.13 3.20
C ILE A 162 -3.92 22.44 2.81
N VAL A 163 -4.22 22.60 1.54
CA VAL A 163 -4.94 23.77 1.01
C VAL A 163 -6.42 23.44 1.02
N VAL A 164 -7.22 24.34 1.59
CA VAL A 164 -8.67 24.23 1.71
C VAL A 164 -9.29 25.44 1.06
N GLU A 165 -10.19 25.22 0.11
CA GLU A 165 -11.05 26.28 -0.39
C GLU A 165 -12.23 26.46 0.56
N VAL A 166 -12.43 27.69 1.02
CA VAL A 166 -13.49 28.06 1.95
C VAL A 166 -14.37 29.12 1.31
N VAL A 167 -15.68 28.93 1.40
CA VAL A 167 -16.69 29.86 0.89
C VAL A 167 -17.60 30.36 2.01
N TRP A 168 -18.05 31.60 1.90
CA TRP A 168 -19.02 32.21 2.80
C TRP A 168 -19.88 33.23 2.06
N PRO A 169 -21.09 33.55 2.52
CA PRO A 169 -21.91 34.55 1.84
C PRO A 169 -21.33 35.95 2.03
N GLU A 170 -21.49 36.81 1.03
CA GLU A 170 -21.02 38.21 1.11
C GLU A 170 -21.68 38.99 2.25
N ASN A 171 -22.97 38.72 2.49
CA ASN A 171 -23.71 39.21 3.64
C ASN A 171 -24.85 38.22 3.96
N SER A 172 -25.55 38.43 5.09
CA SER A 172 -26.59 37.50 5.57
C SER A 172 -27.71 37.22 4.55
N TYR A 173 -28.00 38.17 3.65
CA TYR A 173 -29.11 38.11 2.70
C TYR A 173 -28.67 37.83 1.25
N SER A 174 -27.37 37.90 0.97
CA SER A 174 -26.83 37.76 -0.38
C SER A 174 -26.85 36.30 -0.85
N LYS A 175 -27.11 36.12 -2.14
CA LYS A 175 -26.87 34.85 -2.85
C LYS A 175 -25.44 34.74 -3.36
N SER A 176 -24.70 35.84 -3.41
CA SER A 176 -23.29 35.87 -3.78
C SER A 176 -22.43 35.24 -2.69
N LEU A 177 -21.46 34.44 -3.11
CA LEU A 177 -20.50 33.78 -2.23
C LEU A 177 -19.12 34.40 -2.46
N ASN A 178 -18.45 34.73 -1.37
CA ASN A 178 -17.02 34.97 -1.33
C ASN A 178 -16.30 33.64 -1.20
N SER A 179 -15.14 33.51 -1.86
CA SER A 179 -14.26 32.35 -1.71
C SER A 179 -12.83 32.77 -1.43
N ARG A 180 -12.14 31.96 -0.62
CA ARG A 180 -10.72 32.17 -0.31
C ARG A 180 -10.05 30.85 0.04
N LEU A 181 -8.76 30.79 -0.23
CA LEU A 181 -7.94 29.65 0.16
C LEU A 181 -7.44 29.81 1.58
N CYS A 182 -7.49 28.73 2.34
CA CYS A 182 -6.83 28.56 3.62
C CYS A 182 -5.74 27.50 3.44
N VAL A 183 -4.50 27.85 3.76
CA VAL A 183 -3.37 26.92 3.75
C VAL A 183 -3.08 26.53 5.19
N TYR A 184 -3.30 25.26 5.50
CA TYR A 184 -3.06 24.66 6.80
C TYR A 184 -1.75 23.88 6.79
N ASP A 185 -0.87 24.18 7.73
CA ASP A 185 0.32 23.39 7.99
C ASP A 185 0.02 22.38 9.11
N PRO A 186 -0.05 21.07 8.80
CA PRO A 186 -0.35 20.04 9.80
C PRO A 186 0.77 19.86 10.82
N SER A 187 2.01 20.27 10.50
CA SER A 187 3.16 20.10 11.40
C SER A 187 3.19 21.17 12.50
N THR A 188 2.86 22.43 12.15
CA THR A 188 2.86 23.55 13.09
C THR A 188 1.46 23.93 13.59
N GLY A 189 0.41 23.42 12.93
CA GLY A 189 -0.98 23.81 13.17
C GLY A 189 -1.32 25.23 12.70
N GLN A 190 -0.40 25.90 11.99
CA GLN A 190 -0.60 27.27 11.53
C GLN A 190 -1.53 27.32 10.31
N MET A 191 -2.22 28.46 10.17
CA MET A 191 -3.13 28.74 9.06
C MET A 191 -2.73 30.06 8.41
N SER A 192 -2.75 30.10 7.08
CA SER A 192 -2.56 31.32 6.31
C SER A 192 -3.59 31.43 5.20
N SER A 193 -3.92 32.67 4.82
CA SER A 193 -4.91 32.96 3.77
C SER A 193 -4.25 33.78 2.68
N PRO A 194 -3.72 33.14 1.61
CA PRO A 194 -3.09 33.88 0.53
C PRO A 194 -4.12 34.84 -0.10
N GLY A 195 -3.74 36.12 -0.21
CA GLY A 195 -4.50 37.11 -0.97
C GLY A 195 -4.42 36.87 -2.48
N ALA A 196 -4.99 37.78 -3.27
CA ALA A 196 -5.06 37.67 -4.73
C ALA A 196 -3.71 37.38 -5.39
N PHE A 197 -2.63 38.04 -4.95
CA PHE A 197 -1.29 37.89 -5.52
C PHE A 197 -0.59 36.57 -5.15
N GLY A 198 -1.00 35.90 -4.06
CA GLY A 198 -0.42 34.64 -3.61
C GLY A 198 -1.22 33.40 -4.01
N ARG A 199 -2.45 33.60 -4.50
CA ARG A 199 -3.43 32.54 -4.76
C ARG A 199 -2.97 31.55 -5.83
N GLY A 200 -2.38 32.03 -6.93
CA GLY A 200 -1.92 31.19 -8.04
C GLY A 200 -0.84 30.17 -7.67
N ARG A 201 -0.06 30.42 -6.60
CA ARG A 201 0.90 29.44 -6.06
C ARG A 201 0.20 28.19 -5.54
N TRP A 202 -1.01 28.34 -5.01
CA TRP A 202 -1.71 27.29 -4.29
C TRP A 202 -2.81 26.61 -5.12
N GLU A 203 -3.36 27.26 -6.14
CA GLU A 203 -4.46 26.72 -6.98
C GLU A 203 -4.06 25.61 -7.96
N ARG A 204 -2.79 25.54 -8.37
CA ARG A 204 -2.34 24.48 -9.27
C ARG A 204 -2.11 23.19 -8.48
N PHE A 205 -2.91 22.17 -8.77
CA PHE A 205 -2.71 20.78 -8.31
C PHE A 205 -1.36 20.24 -8.80
#